data_AF-A0A9X0SD51-F1
#
_entry.id   AF-A0A9X0SD51-F1
#
_cell.length_a   1.000
_cell.length_b   1.000
_cell.length_c   1.000
_cell.angle_alpha   90.00
_cell.angle_beta   90.00
_cell.angle_gamma   90.00
#
_symmetry.space_group_name_H-M   'P 1'
#
loop_
_entity.id
_entity.type
_entity.pdbx_description
1 polymer ?
#
loop_
_entity_poly.entity_id
_entity_poly.type
_entity_poly.pdbx_seq_one_letter_code
_entity_poly.pdbx_strand_id
1 'polypeptide(L)'
;MKCSRKMIAVTKVLTPKEVQEKYHWKPTTWRRRREACLVSPYKDAIVLESMRKCHVKEDRFEEFLDWQSRHVYNEMFGVNDE
;
A
#
# COMPACT_ATOMS: atom_id res chain seq x y z
N MET A 1 10.27 -36.72 1.24
CA MET A 1 9.65 -35.50 1.82
C MET A 1 10.32 -34.29 1.20
N LYS A 2 9.64 -33.57 0.29
CA LYS A 2 10.19 -32.36 -0.32
C LYS A 2 9.90 -31.19 0.63
N CYS A 3 10.92 -30.74 1.34
CA CYS A 3 10.85 -29.54 2.16
C CYS A 3 10.79 -28.36 1.19
N SER A 4 9.57 -27.94 0.83
CA SER A 4 9.36 -26.73 0.03
C SER A 4 9.81 -25.54 0.86
N ARG A 5 11.04 -25.10 0.60
CA ARG A 5 11.60 -23.85 1.10
C ARG A 5 10.70 -22.75 0.53
N LYS A 6 9.66 -22.35 1.27
CA LYS A 6 8.89 -21.14 0.95
C LYS A 6 9.93 -20.03 0.89
N MET A 7 10.26 -19.57 -0.30
CA MET A 7 11.00 -18.33 -0.47
C MET A 7 10.13 -17.28 0.21
N ILE A 8 10.54 -16.83 1.39
CA ILE A 8 9.96 -15.66 2.02
C ILE A 8 10.29 -14.56 1.01
N ALA A 9 9.31 -14.18 0.18
CA ALA A 9 9.44 -13.00 -0.65
C ALA A 9 9.79 -11.88 0.34
N VAL A 10 11.03 -11.38 0.26
CA VAL A 10 11.46 -10.29 1.13
C VAL A 10 10.67 -9.10 0.65
N THR A 11 9.55 -8.81 1.33
CA THR A 11 8.72 -7.66 1.01
C THR A 11 9.62 -6.44 1.03
N LYS A 12 9.78 -5.82 -0.13
CA LYS A 12 10.62 -4.64 -0.26
C LYS A 12 10.03 -3.54 0.61
N VAL A 13 10.87 -2.95 1.43
CA VAL A 13 10.47 -1.85 2.30
C VAL A 13 10.96 -0.56 1.66
N LEU A 14 10.02 0.35 1.38
CA LEU A 14 10.27 1.65 0.78
C LEU A 14 10.12 2.76 1.82
N THR A 15 10.93 3.79 1.66
CA THR A 15 10.74 5.08 2.31
C THR A 15 9.69 5.91 1.55
N PRO A 16 9.09 6.93 2.19
CA PRO A 16 8.19 7.86 1.53
C PRO A 16 8.76 8.50 0.27
N LYS A 17 10.08 8.72 0.22
CA LYS A 17 10.74 9.31 -0.94
C LYS A 17 10.79 8.30 -2.09
N GLU A 18 11.15 7.06 -1.82
CA GLU A 18 11.17 6.00 -2.83
C GLU A 18 9.77 5.70 -3.37
N VAL A 19 8.73 5.75 -2.53
CA VAL A 19 7.34 5.62 -2.99
C VAL A 19 6.97 6.78 -3.93
N GLN A 20 7.32 8.01 -3.58
CA GLN A 20 7.07 9.18 -4.42
C GLN A 20 7.80 9.08 -5.77
N GLU A 21 9.05 8.61 -5.76
CA GLU A 21 9.83 8.42 -6.98
C GLU A 21 9.24 7.29 -7.84
N LYS A 22 8.91 6.13 -7.25
CA LYS A 22 8.36 4.97 -7.95
C LYS A 22 7.05 5.28 -8.68
N TYR A 23 6.13 5.98 -8.03
CA TYR A 23 4.82 6.30 -8.61
C TYR A 23 4.74 7.72 -9.20
N HIS A 24 5.87 8.43 -9.26
CA HIS A 24 5.96 9.82 -9.71
C HIS A 24 4.94 10.75 -9.02
N TRP A 25 4.73 10.55 -7.73
CA TRP A 25 3.76 11.31 -6.95
C TRP A 25 4.37 12.54 -6.29
N LYS A 26 3.58 13.63 -6.29
CA LYS A 26 3.87 14.79 -5.46
C LYS A 26 3.71 14.44 -3.97
N PRO A 27 4.40 15.16 -3.07
CA PRO A 27 4.29 14.95 -1.62
C PRO A 27 2.85 14.99 -1.10
N THR A 28 2.02 15.87 -1.67
CA THR A 28 0.60 16.00 -1.30
C THR A 28 -0.23 14.78 -1.69
N THR A 29 0.00 14.22 -2.88
CA THR A 29 -0.64 12.98 -3.35
C THR A 29 -0.24 11.81 -2.45
N TRP A 30 1.05 11.70 -2.14
CA TRP A 30 1.54 10.68 -1.21
C TRP A 30 0.87 10.81 0.16
N ARG A 31 0.81 12.01 0.74
CA ARG A 31 0.16 12.24 2.03
C ARG A 31 -1.29 11.75 2.04
N ARG A 32 -2.09 12.13 1.04
CA ARG A 32 -3.50 11.72 0.94
C ARG A 32 -3.65 10.20 0.83
N ARG A 33 -2.85 9.56 -0.02
CA ARG A 33 -2.87 8.10 -0.18
C ARG A 33 -2.41 7.36 1.08
N ARG A 34 -1.42 7.90 1.80
CA ARG A 34 -0.98 7.35 3.08
C ARG A 34 -2.08 7.44 4.13
N GLU A 35 -2.74 8.59 4.25
CA GLU A 35 -3.87 8.80 5.17
C GLU A 35 -5.02 7.83 4.85
N ALA A 36 -5.35 7.64 3.56
CA ALA A 36 -6.35 6.65 3.13
C ALA A 36 -5.93 5.21 3.47
N CYS A 37 -4.66 4.85 3.28
CA CYS A 37 -4.13 3.53 3.63
C CYS A 37 -4.22 3.24 5.13
N LEU A 38 -3.95 4.23 5.98
CA LEU A 38 -3.99 4.08 7.44
C LEU A 38 -5.40 3.81 7.99
N VAL A 39 -6.44 4.22 7.29
CA VAL A 39 -7.84 3.98 7.67
C VAL A 39 -8.46 2.78 6.93
N SER A 40 -7.71 2.11 6.05
CA SER A 40 -8.19 0.94 5.31
C SER A 40 -7.78 -0.37 6.00
N PRO A 41 -8.30 -1.52 5.52
CA PRO A 41 -7.84 -2.84 5.97
C PRO A 41 -6.34 -3.10 5.73
N TYR A 42 -5.68 -2.27 4.93
CA TYR A 42 -4.27 -2.39 4.55
C TYR A 42 -3.35 -1.48 5.37
N LYS A 43 -3.79 -0.96 6.51
CA LYS A 43 -2.97 -0.11 7.39
C LYS A 43 -1.62 -0.71 7.77
N ASP A 44 -1.51 -2.04 7.76
CA ASP A 44 -0.27 -2.81 8.02
C ASP A 44 0.80 -2.67 6.92
N ALA A 45 0.42 -2.11 5.77
CA ALA A 45 1.34 -1.70 4.71
C ALA A 45 2.23 -0.52 5.15
N ILE A 46 1.75 0.32 6.07
CA ILE A 46 2.51 1.45 6.61
C ILE A 46 3.12 1.03 7.95
N VAL A 47 4.45 1.04 8.02
CA VAL A 47 5.22 0.77 9.23
C VAL A 47 5.77 2.09 9.77
N LEU A 48 5.19 2.57 10.86
CA LEU A 48 5.70 3.74 11.57
C LEU A 48 6.68 3.28 12.66
N GLU A 49 7.97 3.49 12.43
CA GLU A 49 9.01 3.24 13.44
C GLU A 49 9.06 4.39 14.46
N SER A 50 8.70 5.61 14.04
CA SER A 50 8.50 6.78 14.90
C SER A 50 7.62 7.81 14.19
N MET A 51 7.28 8.92 14.85
CA MET A 51 6.56 10.03 14.18
C MET A 51 7.28 10.56 12.93
N ARG A 52 8.62 10.39 12.83
CA ARG A 52 9.45 10.92 11.74
C ARG A 52 9.91 9.85 10.74
N LYS A 53 9.87 8.57 11.12
CA LYS A 53 10.32 7.45 10.29
C LYS A 53 9.14 6.59 9.90
N CYS A 54 8.75 6.74 8.64
CA CYS A 54 7.69 5.98 7.99
C CYS A 54 8.36 5.06 6.97
N HIS A 55 7.93 3.81 6.95
CA HIS A 55 8.33 2.80 5.98
C HIS A 55 7.08 2.16 5.39
N VAL A 56 7.20 1.65 4.18
CA VAL A 56 6.07 1.14 3.39
C VAL A 56 6.45 -0.23 2.88
N LYS A 57 5.66 -1.24 3.25
CA LYS A 57 5.76 -2.58 2.66
C LYS A 57 5.19 -2.51 1.25
N GLU A 58 6.05 -2.63 0.24
CA GLU A 58 5.70 -2.40 -1.16
C GLU A 58 4.51 -3.25 -1.60
N ASP A 59 4.60 -4.58 -1.44
CA ASP A 59 3.58 -5.53 -1.89
C ASP A 59 2.20 -5.21 -1.30
N ARG A 60 2.13 -5.01 0.03
CA ARG A 60 0.87 -4.69 0.72
C ARG A 60 0.32 -3.32 0.35
N PHE A 61 1.21 -2.38 0.04
CA PHE A 61 0.79 -1.07 -0.42
C PHE A 61 0.25 -1.12 -1.85
N GLU A 62 0.79 -1.98 -2.72
CA GLU A 62 0.22 -2.22 -4.05
C GLU A 62 -1.18 -2.86 -3.98
N GLU A 63 -1.36 -3.85 -3.12
CA GLU A 63 -2.69 -4.43 -2.87
C GLU A 63 -3.70 -3.37 -2.41
N PHE A 64 -3.27 -2.43 -1.57
CA PHE A 64 -4.08 -1.27 -1.18
C PHE A 64 -4.47 -0.40 -2.37
N LEU A 65 -3.54 -0.12 -3.29
CA LEU A 65 -3.82 0.72 -4.45
C LEU A 65 -4.85 0.08 -5.38
N ASP A 66 -4.74 -1.24 -5.59
CA ASP A 66 -5.70 -2.01 -6.37
C ASP A 66 -7.08 -2.04 -5.70
N TRP A 67 -7.11 -2.31 -4.40
CA TRP A 67 -8.34 -2.26 -3.60
C TRP A 67 -9.00 -0.88 -3.67
N GLN A 68 -8.22 0.19 -3.51
CA GLN A 68 -8.73 1.56 -3.56
C GLN A 68 -9.28 1.89 -4.96
N SER A 69 -8.60 1.44 -6.02
CA SER A 69 -9.06 1.62 -7.40
C SER A 69 -10.41 0.95 -7.63
N ARG A 70 -10.58 -0.29 -7.16
CA ARG A 70 -11.84 -1.03 -7.22
C ARG A 70 -12.94 -0.36 -6.41
N HIS A 71 -12.64 0.11 -5.20
CA HIS A 71 -13.62 0.83 -4.38
C HIS A 71 -14.11 2.10 -5.07
N VAL A 72 -13.21 2.92 -5.59
CA VAL A 72 -13.59 4.15 -6.32
C VAL A 72 -14.42 3.82 -7.56
N TYR A 73 -14.06 2.76 -8.30
CA TYR A 73 -14.86 2.30 -9.43
C TYR A 73 -16.28 1.89 -8.99
N ASN A 74 -16.40 1.08 -7.95
CA ASN A 74 -17.68 0.60 -7.44
C ASN A 74 -18.55 1.76 -6.91
N GLU A 75 -17.96 2.74 -6.22
CA GLU A 75 -18.67 3.94 -5.77
C GLU A 75 -19.19 4.80 -6.92
N MET A 76 -18.40 4.93 -8.00
CA MET A 76 -18.76 5.76 -9.17
C MET A 76 -19.82 5.10 -10.06
N PHE A 77 -19.78 3.77 -10.19
CA PHE A 77 -20.61 3.03 -11.14
C PHE A 77 -21.68 2.14 -10.47
N GLY A 78 -21.75 2.13 -9.14
CA GLY A 78 -22.76 1.38 -8.37
C GLY A 78 -22.64 -0.14 -8.48
N VAL A 79 -21.48 -0.64 -8.93
CA VAL A 79 -21.24 -2.08 -9.08
C VAL A 79 -20.86 -2.64 -7.72
N ASN A 80 -21.86 -2.94 -6.89
CA ASN A 80 -21.65 -3.82 -5.75
C ASN A 80 -21.62 -5.24 -6.33
N ASP A 81 -20.42 -5.83 -6.51
CA ASP A 81 -20.27 -7.26 -6.73
C ASP A 81 -20.95 -8.00 -5.55
N GLU A 82 -22.19 -8.46 -5.75
CA GLU A 82 -22.87 -9.46 -4.92
C GLU A 82 -22.17 -10.82 -5.01
#